data_AF-A0A661IMN5-F1
#
_entry.id   AF-A0A661IMN5-F1
#
_cell.length_a   1.000
_cell.length_b   1.000
_cell.length_c   1.000
_cell.angle_alpha   90.00
_cell.angle_beta   90.00
_cell.angle_gamma   90.00
#
_symmetry.space_group_name_H-M   'P 1'
#
loop_
_entity.id
_entity.type
_entity.pdbx_description
1 polymer ?
#
loop_
_entity_poly.entity_id
_entity_poly.type
_entity_poly.pdbx_seq_one_letter_code
_entity_poly.pdbx_strand_id
1 'polypeptide(L)'
;NFTQPGNYSVTLTVVDEVNRISTITKIVQILNASQVPWDVNGDGQVRMDDIWLVAIHFGETPEDPNWDPRTDVNGDGKIRMDDLWLVAIHFGESYP
;
A
#
# COMPACT_ATOMS: atom_id res chain seq x y z
N ASN A 1 -15.57 2.99 -11.37
CA ASN A 1 -14.23 2.59 -11.81
C ASN A 1 -13.20 3.46 -11.13
N PHE A 2 -12.45 2.88 -10.19
CA PHE A 2 -11.38 3.56 -9.47
C PHE A 2 -10.05 3.32 -10.20
N THR A 3 -9.93 3.92 -11.40
CA THR A 3 -8.83 3.64 -12.35
C THR A 3 -7.64 4.58 -12.19
N GLN A 4 -7.68 5.49 -11.21
CA GLN A 4 -6.62 6.44 -10.93
C GLN A 4 -6.08 6.19 -9.52
N PRO A 5 -4.77 6.34 -9.27
CA PRO A 5 -4.25 6.33 -7.92
C PRO A 5 -4.87 7.45 -7.10
N GLY A 6 -5.06 7.20 -5.82
CA GLY A 6 -5.54 8.19 -4.88
C GLY A 6 -6.21 7.59 -3.66
N ASN A 7 -6.58 8.47 -2.75
CA ASN A 7 -7.34 8.12 -1.56
C ASN A 7 -8.83 8.22 -1.88
N TYR A 8 -9.53 7.10 -1.72
CA TYR A 8 -10.95 6.99 -1.97
C TYR A 8 -11.69 6.77 -0.66
N SER A 9 -12.69 7.59 -0.37
CA SER A 9 -13.57 7.37 0.78
C SER A 9 -14.66 6.38 0.40
N VAL A 10 -14.67 5.22 1.03
CA VAL A 10 -15.73 4.23 0.94
C VAL A 10 -16.66 4.41 2.13
N THR A 11 -17.92 4.72 1.86
CA THR A 11 -18.94 4.94 2.87
C THR A 11 -19.96 3.81 2.83
N LEU A 12 -20.09 3.07 3.94
CA LEU A 12 -21.14 2.09 4.12
C LEU A 12 -22.29 2.73 4.89
N THR A 13 -23.47 2.73 4.29
CA THR A 13 -24.72 3.22 4.89
C THR A 13 -25.64 2.03 5.15
N VAL A 14 -26.03 1.84 6.40
CA VAL A 14 -27.00 0.83 6.82
C VAL A 14 -28.33 1.52 7.10
N VAL A 15 -29.40 0.99 6.49
CA VAL A 15 -30.78 1.44 6.73
C VAL A 15 -31.57 0.25 7.25
N ASP A 16 -32.30 0.43 8.35
CA ASP A 16 -33.18 -0.60 8.89
C ASP A 16 -34.63 -0.48 8.39
N GLU A 17 -35.49 -1.41 8.82
CA GLU A 17 -36.90 -1.48 8.40
C GLU A 17 -37.74 -0.27 8.84
N VAL A 18 -37.23 0.56 9.75
CA VAL A 18 -37.89 1.78 10.24
C VAL A 18 -37.17 3.07 9.80
N ASN A 19 -36.35 2.99 8.74
CA ASN A 19 -35.61 4.11 8.14
C ASN A 19 -34.58 4.79 9.06
N ARG A 20 -34.06 4.10 10.08
CA ARG A 20 -32.89 4.61 10.83
C ARG A 20 -31.63 4.37 10.02
N ILE A 21 -30.72 5.33 10.07
CA ILE A 21 -29.50 5.33 9.26
C ILE A 21 -28.27 5.29 10.18
N SER A 22 -27.31 4.43 9.83
CA SER A 22 -25.95 4.46 10.39
C SER A 22 -24.93 4.46 9.27
N THR A 23 -23.84 5.20 9.44
CA THR A 23 -22.83 5.39 8.40
C THR A 23 -21.43 5.21 8.98
N ILE A 24 -20.59 4.46 8.27
CA ILE A 24 -19.14 4.36 8.53
C ILE A 24 -18.37 4.68 7.25
N THR A 25 -17.27 5.43 7.40
CA THR A 25 -16.39 5.78 6.28
C THR A 25 -15.00 5.22 6.53
N LYS A 26 -14.43 4.58 5.51
CA LYS A 26 -13.03 4.13 5.48
C LYS A 26 -12.33 4.75 4.28
N ILE A 27 -11.10 5.20 4.48
CA ILE A 27 -10.23 5.61 3.38
C ILE A 27 -9.56 4.36 2.81
N VAL A 28 -9.65 4.19 1.49
CA VAL A 28 -8.96 3.15 0.73
C VAL A 28 -8.00 3.84 -0.22
N GLN A 29 -6.71 3.57 -0.04
CA GLN A 29 -5.69 4.04 -0.96
C GLN A 29 -5.57 3.07 -2.13
N ILE A 30 -5.71 3.59 -3.34
CA ILE A 30 -5.45 2.85 -4.57
C ILE A 30 -4.15 3.40 -5.13
N LEU A 31 -3.17 2.51 -5.34
CA LEU A 31 -1.89 2.84 -5.93
C LEU A 31 -1.94 2.60 -7.45
N ASN A 32 -0.96 3.13 -8.19
CA ASN A 32 -0.89 2.95 -9.64
C ASN A 32 -0.58 1.48 -9.95
N ALA A 33 -1.50 0.76 -10.60
CA ALA A 33 -1.33 -0.64 -10.99
C ALA A 33 -0.27 -0.87 -12.11
N SER A 34 0.58 0.12 -12.38
CA SER A 34 1.82 -0.03 -13.15
C SER A 34 2.97 -0.57 -12.29
N GLN A 35 2.75 -0.69 -10.97
CA GLN A 35 3.80 -0.90 -10.00
C GLN A 35 4.21 -2.35 -9.91
N VAL A 36 5.39 -2.60 -10.46
CA VAL A 36 6.37 -3.53 -9.95
C VAL A 36 6.48 -3.31 -8.44
N PRO A 37 5.92 -4.19 -7.58
CA PRO A 37 5.83 -3.91 -6.14
C PRO A 37 7.19 -3.74 -5.46
N TRP A 38 8.23 -4.29 -6.08
CA TRP A 38 9.61 -4.22 -5.62
C TRP A 38 10.38 -2.97 -6.12
N ASP A 39 9.82 -2.19 -7.05
CA ASP A 39 10.24 -0.80 -7.34
C ASP A 39 9.41 0.14 -6.44
N VAL A 40 9.83 0.22 -5.18
CA VAL A 40 9.07 0.82 -4.08
C VAL A 40 9.03 2.35 -4.21
N ASN A 41 10.12 2.94 -4.70
CA ASN A 41 10.22 4.38 -4.92
C ASN A 41 9.61 4.84 -6.27
N GLY A 42 9.43 3.92 -7.22
CA GLY A 42 8.78 4.14 -8.52
C GLY A 42 9.68 4.86 -9.54
N ASP A 43 11.00 4.70 -9.44
CA ASP A 43 11.98 5.31 -10.34
C ASP A 43 12.34 4.44 -11.55
N GLY A 44 11.73 3.26 -11.66
CA GLY A 44 11.96 2.29 -12.72
C GLY A 44 13.17 1.39 -12.49
N GLN A 45 13.86 1.46 -11.33
CA GLN A 45 15.02 0.65 -11.00
C GLN A 45 14.95 0.10 -9.59
N VAL A 46 15.13 -1.21 -9.47
CA VAL A 46 15.08 -1.89 -8.17
C VAL A 46 16.46 -1.89 -7.56
N ARG A 47 16.70 -1.01 -6.58
CA ARG A 47 18.02 -0.77 -6.00
C ARG A 47 17.99 -0.61 -4.49
N MET A 48 19.11 -0.18 -3.91
CA MET A 48 19.25 -0.05 -2.46
C MET A 48 18.26 0.98 -1.89
N ASP A 49 17.85 1.96 -2.68
CA ASP A 49 16.87 2.97 -2.28
C ASP A 49 15.50 2.35 -1.99
N ASP A 50 15.09 1.31 -2.73
CA ASP A 50 13.85 0.56 -2.49
C ASP A 50 13.91 -0.29 -1.22
N ILE A 51 15.03 -0.99 -1.02
CA ILE A 51 15.28 -1.76 0.20
C ILE A 51 15.31 -0.83 1.42
N TRP A 52 15.99 0.31 1.31
CA TRP A 52 16.06 1.32 2.36
C TRP A 52 14.68 1.86 2.71
N LEU A 53 13.85 2.14 1.70
CA LEU A 53 12.50 2.64 1.90
C LEU A 53 11.63 1.64 2.69
N VAL A 54 11.70 0.34 2.37
CA VAL A 54 11.02 -0.69 3.17
C VAL A 54 11.60 -0.78 4.59
N ALA A 55 12.93 -0.70 4.73
CA ALA A 55 13.60 -0.85 6.02
C ALA A 55 13.26 0.27 7.03
N ILE A 56 13.06 1.51 6.57
CA ILE A 56 12.70 2.62 7.48
C ILE A 56 11.27 2.53 8.03
N HIS A 57 10.39 1.78 7.35
CA HIS A 57 9.01 1.53 7.78
C HIS A 57 8.84 0.13 8.42
N PHE A 58 9.94 -0.56 8.74
CA PHE A 58 9.90 -1.92 9.27
C PHE A 58 9.15 -1.99 10.60
N GLY A 59 8.16 -2.88 10.67
CA GLY A 59 7.33 -3.13 11.85
C GLY A 59 6.07 -2.26 11.93
N GLU A 60 5.87 -1.32 11.00
CA GLU A 60 4.65 -0.53 10.93
C GLU A 60 3.45 -1.37 10.45
N THR A 61 2.25 -0.93 10.81
CA THR A 61 0.95 -1.44 10.34
C THR A 61 0.04 -0.27 9.90
N PRO A 62 -1.10 -0.52 9.22
CA PRO A 62 -2.02 0.54 8.79
C PRO A 62 -2.56 1.44 9.91
N GLU A 63 -2.38 1.06 11.17
CA GLU A 63 -2.76 1.83 12.35
C GLU A 63 -1.69 2.86 12.75
N ASP A 64 -0.47 2.75 12.23
CA ASP A 64 0.64 3.65 12.55
C ASP A 64 0.58 4.96 11.77
N PRO A 65 0.93 6.11 12.39
CA PRO A 65 0.81 7.43 11.77
C PRO A 65 1.76 7.65 10.59
N ASN A 66 2.83 6.86 10.51
CA ASN A 66 3.84 6.95 9.46
C ASN A 66 3.66 5.87 8.37
N TRP A 67 2.59 5.06 8.45
CA TRP A 67 2.34 3.97 7.53
C TRP A 67 2.43 4.42 6.06
N ASP A 68 3.33 3.78 5.32
CA ASP A 68 3.40 3.90 3.87
C ASP A 68 2.94 2.59 3.22
N PRO A 69 1.78 2.54 2.56
CA PRO A 69 1.32 1.30 1.93
C PRO A 69 2.18 0.83 0.75
N ARG A 70 3.16 1.64 0.30
CA ARG A 70 4.11 1.20 -0.74
C ARG A 70 5.16 0.23 -0.19
N THR A 71 5.44 0.28 1.11
CA THR A 71 6.48 -0.54 1.74
C THR A 71 5.94 -1.89 2.24
N ASP A 72 4.62 -2.06 2.27
CA ASP A 72 3.91 -3.35 2.39
C ASP A 72 3.87 -4.05 1.04
N VAL A 73 5.04 -4.53 0.60
CA VAL A 73 5.28 -5.05 -0.75
C VAL A 73 4.44 -6.28 -1.05
N ASN A 74 4.15 -7.11 -0.04
CA ASN A 74 3.29 -8.29 -0.19
C ASN A 74 1.78 -8.01 0.05
N GLY A 75 1.44 -6.85 0.62
CA GLY A 75 0.06 -6.42 0.89
C GLY A 75 -0.62 -7.17 2.03
N ASP A 76 0.14 -7.70 3.00
CA ASP A 76 -0.40 -8.44 4.15
C ASP A 76 -0.76 -7.55 5.35
N GLY A 77 -0.50 -6.24 5.24
CA GLY A 77 -0.76 -5.23 6.26
C GLY A 77 0.32 -5.17 7.34
N LYS A 78 1.52 -5.74 7.12
CA LYS A 78 2.64 -5.71 8.06
C LYS A 78 3.98 -5.67 7.35
N ILE A 79 4.71 -4.57 7.53
CA ILE A 79 6.02 -4.41 6.90
C ILE A 79 7.08 -5.20 7.67
N ARG A 80 7.61 -6.26 7.07
CA ARG A 80 8.49 -7.24 7.73
C ARG A 80 9.58 -7.75 6.78
N MET A 81 10.25 -8.83 7.17
CA MET A 81 11.36 -9.40 6.41
C MET A 81 10.91 -9.99 5.06
N ASP A 82 9.67 -10.43 4.97
CA ASP A 82 9.02 -10.89 3.74
C ASP A 82 8.96 -9.78 2.68
N ASP A 83 8.67 -8.54 3.06
CA ASP A 83 8.69 -7.40 2.14
C ASP A 83 10.10 -7.06 1.67
N LEU A 84 11.05 -7.01 2.60
CA LEU A 84 12.47 -6.80 2.28
C LEU A 84 13.01 -7.91 1.36
N TRP A 85 12.64 -9.15 1.62
CA TRP A 85 13.03 -10.29 0.80
C TRP A 85 12.46 -10.18 -0.61
N LEU A 86 11.20 -9.76 -0.77
CA LEU A 86 10.58 -9.55 -2.08
C LEU A 86 11.30 -8.47 -2.89
N VAL A 87 11.72 -7.37 -2.28
CA VAL A 87 12.54 -6.38 -2.98
C VAL A 87 13.91 -6.98 -3.37
N ALA A 88 14.54 -7.69 -2.45
CA ALA A 88 15.88 -8.24 -2.65
C ALA A 88 15.97 -9.28 -3.78
N ILE A 89 14.94 -10.12 -3.96
CA ILE A 89 14.94 -11.11 -5.06
C ILE A 89 14.85 -10.48 -6.46
N HIS A 90 14.40 -9.24 -6.53
CA HIS A 90 14.28 -8.47 -7.77
C HIS A 90 15.36 -7.39 -7.91
N PHE A 91 16.37 -7.38 -7.02
CA PHE A 91 17.42 -6.37 -7.02
C PHE A 91 18.18 -6.32 -8.35
N GLY A 92 18.30 -5.12 -8.92
CA GLY A 92 18.96 -4.86 -10.19
C GLY A 92 18.05 -4.93 -11.41
N GLU A 93 16.76 -5.25 -11.24
CA GLU A 93 15.79 -5.17 -12.33
C GLU A 93 15.48 -3.71 -12.71
N SER A 94 15.07 -3.52 -13.96
CA SER A 94 14.70 -2.21 -14.49
C SER A 94 13.47 -2.32 -15.36
N TYR A 95 12.63 -1.30 -15.28
CA TYR A 95 11.30 -1.28 -15.87
C TYR A 95 11.12 -0.05 -16.76
N PRO A 96 10.49 -0.22 -17.95
CA PRO A 96 10.30 0.85 -18.92
C PRO A 96 9.20 1.84 -18.55
#